data_AF-A0A7Z7BT76-F1
#
_entry.id   AF-A0A7Z7BT76-F1
#
_cell.length_a   1.000
_cell.length_b   1.000
_cell.length_c   1.000
_cell.angle_alpha   90.00
_cell.angle_beta   90.00
_cell.angle_gamma   90.00
#
_symmetry.space_group_name_H-M   'P 1'
#
loop_
_entity.id
_entity.type
_entity.pdbx_description
1 polymer ?
#
loop_
_entity_poly.entity_id
_entity_poly.type
_entity_poly.pdbx_seq_one_letter_code
_entity_poly.pdbx_strand_id
1 'polypeptide(L)'
;MTSTKNTSDILRAMQAAQAPDRFTIKFLEGLGFAGSNDRAMVNVLKALGMLNESGVPTRRYHEYLDQTRSELVLAEAIREAYSDLFRVNKNANTMSQSDVRNKMKTLSEGSYTDRVLTAMAATFAALVKSADFSKAQQAPDPDEDEQEDEAAGTPEDDRLGDPRGGQKSGKIGDLVYNINIHLPESRDPAVYNALFKSLKEHLG
;
A
#
# COMPACT_ATOMS: atom_id res chain seq x y z
N MET A 1 -17.26 13.99 -23.69
CA MET A 1 -16.91 12.59 -23.40
C MET A 1 -15.81 12.59 -22.34
N THR A 2 -15.98 11.89 -21.22
CA THR A 2 -14.96 11.81 -20.15
C THR A 2 -13.92 10.78 -20.58
N SER A 3 -12.82 11.26 -21.14
CA SER A 3 -11.78 10.45 -21.77
C SER A 3 -10.73 10.05 -20.73
N THR A 4 -10.63 8.76 -20.40
CA THR A 4 -9.61 8.15 -19.53
C THR A 4 -8.27 7.91 -20.26
N LYS A 5 -8.07 8.59 -21.39
CA LYS A 5 -6.91 8.39 -22.28
C LYS A 5 -5.58 8.65 -21.56
N ASN A 6 -5.58 9.62 -20.66
CA ASN A 6 -4.37 10.07 -19.98
C ASN A 6 -4.03 9.24 -18.74
N THR A 7 -4.84 8.22 -18.36
CA THR A 7 -4.62 7.48 -17.11
C THR A 7 -3.22 6.87 -17.06
N SER A 8 -2.82 6.17 -18.13
CA SER A 8 -1.49 5.56 -18.23
C SER A 8 -0.37 6.60 -18.28
N ASP A 9 -0.61 7.74 -18.94
CA ASP A 9 0.38 8.82 -19.05
C ASP A 9 0.60 9.52 -17.70
N ILE A 10 -0.47 9.74 -16.91
CA ILE A 10 -0.38 10.30 -15.56
C ILE A 10 0.41 9.36 -14.66
N LEU A 11 0.09 8.06 -14.67
CA LEU A 11 0.82 7.04 -13.90
C LEU A 11 2.32 7.04 -14.23
N ARG A 12 2.66 7.12 -15.52
CA ARG A 12 4.06 7.20 -15.96
C ARG A 12 4.73 8.52 -15.57
N ALA A 13 4.02 9.63 -15.66
CA ALA A 13 4.53 10.94 -15.25
C ALA A 13 4.77 11.00 -13.73
N MET A 14 3.93 10.34 -12.94
CA MET A 14 4.12 10.21 -11.50
C MET A 14 5.41 9.46 -11.17
N GLN A 15 5.72 8.37 -11.89
CA GLN A 15 6.98 7.64 -11.71
C GLN A 15 8.22 8.46 -12.08
N ALA A 16 8.09 9.38 -13.03
CA ALA A 16 9.18 10.27 -13.46
C ALA A 16 9.32 11.51 -12.56
N ALA A 17 8.31 11.83 -11.75
CA ALA A 17 8.30 12.99 -10.88
C ALA A 17 8.76 12.63 -9.46
N GLN A 18 9.26 13.63 -8.73
CA GLN A 18 9.48 13.48 -7.30
C GLN A 18 8.14 13.44 -6.56
N ALA A 19 8.05 12.58 -5.53
CA ALA A 19 6.88 12.53 -4.65
C ALA A 19 6.62 13.93 -4.05
N PRO A 20 5.43 14.51 -4.24
CA PRO A 20 5.08 15.80 -3.64
C PRO A 20 4.71 15.62 -2.16
N ASP A 21 4.84 16.68 -1.35
CA ASP A 21 4.29 16.68 0.02
C ASP A 21 2.77 16.44 0.03
N ARG A 22 2.08 16.93 -1.00
CA ARG A 22 0.66 16.69 -1.23
C ARG A 22 0.35 16.61 -2.71
N PHE A 23 -0.27 15.51 -3.10
CA PHE A 23 -0.80 15.29 -4.44
C PHE A 23 -2.11 16.08 -4.60
N THR A 24 -2.01 17.26 -5.20
CA THR A 24 -3.15 18.16 -5.44
C THR A 24 -3.46 18.28 -6.94
N ILE A 25 -4.62 18.88 -7.27
CA ILE A 25 -4.94 19.22 -8.67
C ILE A 25 -3.85 20.13 -9.27
N LYS A 26 -3.28 21.06 -8.49
CA LYS A 26 -2.18 21.93 -8.95
C LYS A 26 -0.91 21.14 -9.30
N PHE A 27 -0.59 20.11 -8.53
CA PHE A 27 0.52 19.22 -8.85
C PHE A 27 0.28 18.49 -10.17
N LEU A 28 -0.94 17.97 -10.35
CA LEU A 28 -1.34 17.29 -11.59
C LEU A 28 -1.30 18.24 -12.81
N GLU A 29 -1.75 19.48 -12.64
CA GLU A 29 -1.62 20.55 -13.65
C GLU A 29 -0.15 20.85 -13.97
N GLY A 30 0.74 20.86 -12.96
CA GLY A 30 2.19 21.03 -13.12
C GLY A 30 2.87 19.87 -13.87
N LEU A 31 2.32 18.66 -13.82
CA LEU A 31 2.75 17.52 -14.63
C LEU A 31 2.27 17.60 -16.08
N GLY A 32 1.49 18.62 -16.45
CA GLY A 32 0.93 18.80 -17.79
C GLY A 32 -0.50 18.29 -17.97
N PHE A 33 -1.16 17.87 -16.88
CA PHE A 33 -2.51 17.29 -16.93
C PHE A 33 -3.54 18.23 -16.28
N ALA A 34 -4.05 19.18 -17.05
CA ALA A 34 -5.02 20.18 -16.60
C ALA A 34 -6.48 19.86 -16.97
N GLY A 35 -6.75 18.71 -17.59
CA GLY A 35 -8.07 18.35 -18.06
C GLY A 35 -9.05 18.07 -16.92
N SER A 36 -10.33 18.41 -17.11
CA SER A 36 -11.38 18.11 -16.12
C SER A 36 -11.50 16.62 -15.78
N ASN A 37 -11.13 15.74 -16.71
CA ASN A 37 -11.10 14.29 -16.46
C ASN A 37 -9.89 13.87 -15.63
N ASP A 38 -8.75 14.55 -15.81
CA ASP A 38 -7.51 14.24 -15.10
C ASP A 38 -7.69 14.53 -13.60
N ARG A 39 -8.47 15.56 -13.24
CA ARG A 39 -8.83 15.87 -11.86
C ARG A 39 -9.48 14.70 -11.11
N ALA A 40 -10.22 13.84 -11.81
CA ALA A 40 -10.82 12.65 -11.21
C ALA A 40 -9.77 11.61 -10.80
N MET A 41 -8.55 11.66 -11.37
CA MET A 41 -7.45 10.76 -11.01
C MET A 41 -7.08 10.89 -9.54
N VAL A 42 -7.18 12.08 -8.95
CA VAL A 42 -6.89 12.27 -7.52
C VAL A 42 -7.78 11.37 -6.66
N ASN A 43 -9.07 11.25 -7.01
CA ASN A 43 -10.00 10.38 -6.29
C ASN A 43 -9.71 8.90 -6.55
N VAL A 44 -9.30 8.54 -7.77
CA VAL A 44 -8.88 7.17 -8.11
C VAL A 44 -7.65 6.76 -7.30
N LEU A 45 -6.63 7.62 -7.20
CA LEU A 45 -5.42 7.36 -6.44
C LEU A 45 -5.70 7.22 -4.93
N LYS A 46 -6.67 7.97 -4.40
CA LYS A 46 -7.17 7.79 -3.03
C LYS A 46 -7.83 6.42 -2.86
N ALA A 47 -8.72 6.04 -3.78
CA ALA A 47 -9.39 4.73 -3.74
C ALA A 47 -8.41 3.55 -3.86
N LEU A 48 -7.29 3.73 -4.57
CA LEU A 48 -6.21 2.73 -4.68
C LEU A 48 -5.28 2.69 -3.44
N GLY A 49 -5.50 3.54 -2.44
CA GLY A 49 -4.66 3.61 -1.23
C GLY A 49 -3.27 4.21 -1.47
N MET A 50 -3.03 4.83 -2.63
CA MET A 50 -1.78 5.55 -2.90
C MET A 50 -1.75 6.93 -2.25
N LEU A 51 -2.93 7.52 -2.01
CA LEU A 51 -3.07 8.81 -1.34
C LEU A 51 -4.00 8.64 -0.15
N ASN A 52 -3.72 9.33 0.95
CA ASN A 52 -4.68 9.44 2.05
C ASN A 52 -5.81 10.43 1.72
N GLU A 53 -6.77 10.59 2.63
CA GLU A 53 -7.90 11.52 2.45
C GLU A 53 -7.43 12.97 2.24
N SER A 54 -6.34 13.34 2.90
CA SER A 54 -5.65 14.64 2.73
C SER A 54 -4.90 14.78 1.40
N GLY A 55 -4.69 13.71 0.63
CA GLY A 55 -3.89 13.73 -0.59
C GLY A 55 -2.38 13.65 -0.36
N VAL A 56 -1.93 13.25 0.83
CA VAL A 56 -0.52 12.95 1.11
C VAL A 56 -0.20 11.56 0.55
N PRO A 57 0.93 11.40 -0.18
CA PRO A 57 1.40 10.09 -0.61
C PRO A 57 1.57 9.11 0.55
N THR A 58 1.05 7.89 0.38
CA THR A 58 1.21 6.81 1.35
C THR A 58 2.48 6.01 1.05
N ARG A 59 2.84 5.08 1.95
CA ARG A 59 3.93 4.11 1.69
C ARG A 59 3.75 3.40 0.34
N ARG A 60 2.53 2.99 0.00
CA ARG A 60 2.19 2.35 -1.28
C ARG A 60 2.55 3.21 -2.48
N TYR A 61 2.38 4.54 -2.40
CA TYR A 61 2.80 5.45 -3.46
C TYR A 61 4.32 5.42 -3.67
N HIS A 62 5.09 5.42 -2.59
CA HIS A 62 6.56 5.35 -2.68
C HIS A 62 7.03 4.01 -3.25
N GLU A 63 6.39 2.92 -2.87
CA GLU A 63 6.64 1.59 -3.46
C GLU A 63 6.25 1.55 -4.96
N TYR A 64 5.21 2.29 -5.36
CA TYR A 64 4.84 2.45 -6.75
C TYR A 64 5.86 3.25 -7.59
N LEU A 65 6.64 4.14 -6.98
CA LEU A 65 7.73 4.86 -7.67
C LEU A 65 8.91 3.94 -8.01
N ASP A 66 9.07 2.82 -7.31
CA ASP A 66 10.05 1.81 -7.65
C ASP A 66 9.59 1.03 -8.90
N GLN A 67 10.21 1.35 -10.05
CA GLN A 67 9.89 0.75 -11.34
C GLN A 67 10.03 -0.78 -11.36
N THR A 68 10.80 -1.37 -10.45
CA THR A 68 10.97 -2.84 -10.38
C THR A 68 9.76 -3.54 -9.78
N ARG A 69 8.95 -2.82 -8.99
CA ARG A 69 7.79 -3.35 -8.26
C ARG A 69 6.49 -2.61 -8.58
N SER A 70 6.55 -1.51 -9.32
CA SER A 70 5.41 -0.62 -9.58
C SER A 70 4.19 -1.35 -10.16
N GLU A 71 4.42 -2.28 -11.08
CA GLU A 71 3.35 -3.05 -11.73
C GLU A 71 2.65 -4.01 -10.74
N LEU A 72 3.40 -4.56 -9.78
CA LEU A 72 2.90 -5.46 -8.75
C LEU A 72 2.10 -4.70 -7.68
N VAL A 73 2.68 -3.59 -7.20
CA VAL A 73 2.03 -2.69 -6.23
C VAL A 73 0.71 -2.17 -6.81
N LEU A 74 0.69 -1.83 -8.09
CA LEU A 74 -0.52 -1.39 -8.77
C LEU A 74 -1.55 -2.52 -8.91
N ALA A 75 -1.13 -3.75 -9.22
CA ALA A 75 -2.02 -4.90 -9.31
C ALA A 75 -2.70 -5.21 -7.97
N GLU A 76 -1.94 -5.15 -6.88
CA GLU A 76 -2.45 -5.32 -5.51
C GLU A 76 -3.45 -4.21 -5.16
N ALA A 77 -3.08 -2.95 -5.41
CA ALA A 77 -3.94 -1.80 -5.20
C ALA A 77 -5.27 -1.89 -5.97
N ILE A 78 -5.24 -2.37 -7.22
CA ILE A 78 -6.44 -2.58 -8.03
C ILE A 78 -7.31 -3.70 -7.43
N ARG A 79 -6.71 -4.81 -6.97
CA ARG A 79 -7.47 -5.91 -6.36
C ARG A 79 -8.17 -5.49 -5.09
N GLU A 80 -7.53 -4.68 -4.26
CA GLU A 80 -8.13 -4.18 -3.02
C GLU A 80 -9.25 -3.17 -3.32
N ALA A 81 -8.98 -2.17 -4.15
CA ALA A 81 -9.95 -1.12 -4.48
C ALA A 81 -11.19 -1.64 -5.23
N TYR A 82 -11.02 -2.71 -6.02
CA TYR A 82 -12.10 -3.38 -6.75
C TYR A 82 -12.38 -4.79 -6.18
N SER A 83 -12.17 -4.99 -4.88
CA SER A 83 -12.32 -6.30 -4.22
C SER A 83 -13.68 -6.95 -4.49
N ASP A 84 -14.76 -6.18 -4.47
CA ASP A 84 -16.11 -6.66 -4.81
C ASP A 84 -16.22 -7.20 -6.25
N LEU A 85 -15.51 -6.58 -7.20
CA LEU A 85 -15.46 -7.06 -8.58
C LEU A 85 -14.67 -8.38 -8.68
N PHE A 86 -13.54 -8.48 -7.97
CA PHE A 86 -12.73 -9.69 -7.93
C PHE A 86 -13.38 -10.84 -7.15
N ARG A 87 -14.24 -10.53 -6.16
CA ARG A 87 -15.09 -11.51 -5.46
C ARG A 87 -16.08 -12.17 -6.40
N VAL A 88 -16.68 -11.40 -7.31
CA VAL A 88 -17.61 -11.94 -8.33
C VAL A 88 -16.87 -12.68 -9.45
N ASN A 89 -15.68 -12.19 -9.85
CA ASN A 89 -14.85 -12.86 -10.85
C ASN A 89 -13.37 -12.77 -10.47
N LYS A 90 -12.77 -13.91 -10.12
CA LYS A 90 -11.35 -14.02 -9.78
C LYS A 90 -10.42 -13.52 -10.90
N ASN A 91 -10.87 -13.60 -12.15
CA ASN A 91 -10.15 -13.12 -13.33
C ASN A 91 -10.73 -11.79 -13.86
N ALA A 92 -11.17 -10.89 -12.97
CA ALA A 92 -11.72 -9.60 -13.37
C ALA A 92 -10.74 -8.77 -14.24
N ASN A 93 -9.44 -8.98 -14.06
CA ASN A 93 -8.37 -8.38 -14.87
C ASN A 93 -8.38 -8.81 -16.36
N THR A 94 -9.07 -9.90 -16.74
CA THR A 94 -9.17 -10.33 -18.15
C THR A 94 -10.52 -10.01 -18.78
N MET A 95 -11.41 -9.35 -18.04
CA MET A 95 -12.76 -9.04 -18.52
C MET A 95 -12.78 -7.89 -19.53
N SER A 96 -13.75 -7.91 -20.43
CA SER A 96 -13.97 -6.77 -21.33
C SER A 96 -14.52 -5.56 -20.57
N GLN A 97 -14.29 -4.36 -21.09
CA GLN A 97 -14.83 -3.13 -20.49
C GLN A 97 -16.36 -3.17 -20.34
N SER A 98 -17.08 -3.77 -21.30
CA SER A 98 -18.53 -3.94 -21.23
C SER A 98 -18.95 -4.87 -20.10
N ASP A 99 -18.22 -5.95 -19.86
CA ASP A 99 -18.54 -6.91 -18.81
C ASP A 99 -18.27 -6.32 -17.43
N VAL A 100 -17.13 -5.63 -17.28
CA VAL A 100 -16.78 -4.90 -16.05
C VAL A 100 -17.86 -3.87 -15.72
N ARG A 101 -18.31 -3.09 -16.71
CA ARG A 101 -19.41 -2.12 -16.55
C ARG A 101 -20.70 -2.80 -16.09
N ASN A 102 -21.08 -3.92 -16.71
CA ASN A 102 -22.30 -4.64 -16.35
C ASN A 102 -22.23 -5.20 -14.92
N LYS A 103 -21.07 -5.76 -14.53
CA LYS A 103 -20.85 -6.24 -13.15
C LYS A 103 -20.88 -5.12 -12.13
N MET A 104 -20.22 -4.00 -12.40
CA MET A 104 -20.27 -2.83 -11.52
C MET A 104 -21.70 -2.29 -11.36
N LYS A 105 -22.53 -2.32 -12.41
CA LYS A 105 -23.95 -1.94 -12.32
C LYS A 105 -24.73 -2.83 -11.35
N THR A 106 -24.48 -4.14 -11.39
CA THR A 106 -25.09 -5.10 -10.47
C THR A 106 -24.57 -4.90 -9.05
N LEU A 107 -23.26 -4.70 -8.87
CA LEU A 107 -22.65 -4.49 -7.55
C LEU A 107 -23.09 -3.17 -6.89
N SER A 108 -23.32 -2.13 -7.69
CA SER A 108 -23.79 -0.84 -7.18
C SER A 108 -25.31 -0.74 -7.07
N GLU A 109 -26.05 -1.83 -7.30
CA GLU A 109 -27.52 -1.87 -7.31
C GLU A 109 -28.16 -0.77 -8.18
N GLY A 110 -27.50 -0.39 -9.28
CA GLY A 110 -27.96 0.69 -10.16
C GLY A 110 -27.82 2.11 -9.60
N SER A 111 -27.08 2.32 -8.50
CA SER A 111 -26.84 3.64 -7.88
C SER A 111 -26.07 4.63 -8.78
N TYR A 112 -25.29 4.12 -9.74
CA TYR A 112 -24.52 4.95 -10.66
C TYR A 112 -25.16 5.03 -12.05
N THR A 113 -25.05 6.21 -12.67
CA THR A 113 -25.48 6.41 -14.06
C THR A 113 -24.61 5.61 -15.05
N ASP A 114 -25.17 5.24 -16.20
CA ASP A 114 -24.43 4.52 -17.25
C ASP A 114 -23.15 5.24 -17.69
N ARG A 115 -23.14 6.58 -17.65
CA ARG A 115 -21.97 7.39 -17.95
C ARG A 115 -20.85 7.19 -16.94
N VAL A 116 -21.18 7.19 -15.65
CA VAL A 116 -20.22 6.97 -14.55
C VAL A 116 -19.67 5.55 -14.62
N LEU A 117 -20.53 4.55 -14.82
CA LEU A 117 -20.13 3.15 -14.96
C LEU A 117 -19.19 2.95 -16.16
N THR A 118 -19.45 3.63 -17.28
CA THR A 118 -18.58 3.57 -18.46
C THR A 118 -17.20 4.17 -18.17
N ALA A 119 -17.15 5.30 -17.45
CA ALA A 119 -15.89 5.91 -17.03
C ALA A 119 -15.12 5.02 -16.05
N MET A 120 -15.80 4.44 -15.04
CA MET A 120 -15.20 3.50 -14.10
C MET A 120 -14.60 2.29 -14.82
N ALA A 121 -15.33 1.69 -15.76
CA ALA A 121 -14.85 0.54 -16.52
C ALA A 121 -13.66 0.90 -17.42
N ALA A 122 -13.68 2.10 -18.01
CA ALA A 122 -12.57 2.61 -18.82
C ALA A 122 -11.31 2.83 -17.98
N THR A 123 -11.46 3.38 -16.76
CA THR A 123 -10.35 3.58 -15.82
C THR A 123 -9.79 2.24 -15.37
N PHE A 124 -10.65 1.30 -14.95
CA PHE A 124 -10.23 -0.05 -14.55
C PHE A 124 -9.42 -0.74 -15.66
N ALA A 125 -9.91 -0.72 -16.90
CA ALA A 125 -9.19 -1.32 -18.03
C ALA A 125 -7.82 -0.67 -18.27
N ALA A 126 -7.71 0.65 -18.11
CA ALA A 126 -6.44 1.37 -18.26
C ALA A 126 -5.45 1.05 -17.11
N LEU A 127 -5.96 0.92 -15.88
CA LEU A 127 -5.18 0.53 -14.71
C LEU A 127 -4.66 -0.91 -14.86
N VAL A 128 -5.53 -1.84 -15.24
CA VAL A 128 -5.18 -3.25 -15.45
C VAL A 128 -4.11 -3.42 -16.52
N LYS A 129 -4.15 -2.63 -17.59
CA LYS A 129 -3.12 -2.64 -18.64
C LYS A 129 -1.73 -2.23 -18.13
N SER A 130 -1.68 -1.46 -17.05
CA SER A 130 -0.44 -0.90 -16.48
C SER A 130 0.05 -1.71 -15.26
N ALA A 131 -0.59 -2.85 -14.96
CA ALA A 131 -0.38 -3.64 -13.76
C ALA A 131 -0.06 -5.11 -14.12
N ASP A 132 0.81 -5.75 -13.33
CA ASP A 132 1.18 -7.15 -13.52
C ASP A 132 0.48 -8.02 -12.48
N PHE A 133 -0.55 -8.75 -12.93
CA PHE A 133 -1.29 -9.70 -12.11
C PHE A 133 -0.67 -11.11 -12.07
N SER A 134 0.44 -11.36 -12.81
CA SER A 134 1.06 -12.68 -12.92
C SER A 134 1.68 -13.17 -11.61
N LYS A 135 2.17 -12.26 -10.76
CA LYS A 135 2.84 -12.62 -9.48
C LYS A 135 2.00 -12.29 -8.24
N ALA A 136 0.85 -11.64 -8.40
CA ALA A 136 -0.04 -11.22 -7.31
C ALA A 136 -0.76 -12.40 -6.60
N GLN A 137 -0.45 -13.65 -6.91
CA GLN A 137 -1.08 -14.83 -6.27
C GLN A 137 -0.57 -15.10 -4.84
N GLN A 138 0.32 -14.25 -4.30
CA GLN A 138 0.82 -14.37 -2.93
C GLN A 138 0.54 -13.06 -2.18
N ALA A 139 -0.68 -12.90 -1.70
CA ALA A 139 -0.93 -12.06 -0.53
C ALA A 139 -1.28 -13.00 0.64
N PRO A 140 -0.66 -12.85 1.82
CA PRO A 140 -1.13 -13.48 3.06
C PRO A 140 -2.50 -12.88 3.45
N ASP A 141 -3.37 -13.69 4.05
CA ASP A 141 -4.66 -13.25 4.58
C ASP A 141 -4.48 -12.11 5.60
N PRO A 142 -5.35 -11.08 5.59
CA PRO A 142 -5.39 -10.05 6.61
C PRO A 142 -6.35 -10.49 7.72
N ASP A 143 -5.84 -11.11 8.78
CA ASP A 143 -6.55 -11.11 10.06
C ASP A 143 -6.02 -9.95 10.91
N GLU A 144 -6.95 -9.01 11.12
CA GLU A 144 -7.24 -8.30 12.36
C GLU A 144 -6.07 -7.62 13.09
N ASP A 145 -6.10 -6.28 13.11
CA ASP A 145 -6.07 -5.52 14.37
C ASP A 145 -6.33 -4.02 14.10
N GLU A 146 -7.61 -3.66 14.12
CA GLU A 146 -8.06 -2.36 14.61
C GLU A 146 -8.29 -2.50 16.11
N GLN A 147 -7.61 -1.68 16.93
CA GLN A 147 -8.06 -1.04 18.19
C GLN A 147 -6.84 -0.67 19.03
N GLU A 148 -6.48 0.62 19.07
CA GLU A 148 -6.96 1.64 20.02
C GLU A 148 -5.94 1.86 21.15
N ASP A 149 -5.42 3.09 21.15
CA ASP A 149 -4.73 3.72 22.26
C ASP A 149 -5.54 3.63 23.55
N GLU A 150 -4.99 3.06 24.62
CA GLU A 150 -5.19 3.58 25.98
C GLU A 150 -3.96 3.28 26.85
N ALA A 151 -3.14 4.31 27.02
CA ALA A 151 -2.10 4.36 28.02
C ALA A 151 -2.73 4.63 29.40
N ALA A 152 -2.68 3.65 30.32
CA ALA A 152 -2.85 3.89 31.74
C ALA A 152 -2.17 2.80 32.58
N GLY A 153 -1.29 3.23 33.49
CA GLY A 153 -0.97 2.48 34.72
C GLY A 153 0.46 1.98 34.88
N THR A 154 1.37 2.86 35.31
CA THR A 154 2.38 2.50 36.33
C THR A 154 1.66 2.13 37.63
N PRO A 155 2.17 1.19 38.47
CA PRO A 155 3.31 1.52 39.36
C PRO A 155 4.30 0.37 39.68
N GLU A 156 5.51 0.79 40.06
CA GLU A 156 6.40 0.23 41.11
C GLU A 156 6.86 -1.25 40.96
N ASP A 157 8.13 -1.62 41.11
CA ASP A 157 8.98 -1.35 42.27
C ASP A 157 10.43 -1.84 41.99
N ASP A 158 11.36 -1.18 42.67
CA ASP A 158 12.66 -1.65 43.16
C ASP A 158 13.78 -2.11 42.19
N ARG A 159 14.77 -1.24 41.96
CA ARG A 159 15.98 -1.22 42.82
C ARG A 159 16.99 -0.14 42.44
N LEU A 160 17.41 0.57 43.49
CA LEU A 160 18.39 1.65 43.55
C LEU A 160 19.80 1.30 43.03
N GLY A 161 20.45 2.30 42.44
CA GLY A 161 21.92 2.34 42.31
C GLY A 161 22.46 3.43 41.37
N ASP A 162 22.45 4.70 41.81
CA ASP A 162 23.29 5.80 41.29
C ASP A 162 24.33 6.14 42.39
N PRO A 163 25.59 6.57 42.11
CA PRO A 163 25.87 7.92 41.60
C PRO A 163 26.97 8.02 40.53
N ARG A 164 26.61 8.64 39.40
CA ARG A 164 27.30 9.73 38.65
C ARG A 164 28.84 9.85 38.70
N GLY A 165 29.43 9.90 37.51
CA GLY A 165 30.45 10.91 37.17
C GLY A 165 31.57 10.42 36.24
N GLY A 166 31.69 11.01 35.03
CA GLY A 166 32.93 10.94 34.23
C GLY A 166 32.73 10.82 32.72
N GLN A 167 33.20 11.82 31.98
CA GLN A 167 32.88 12.11 30.59
C GLN A 167 33.92 11.51 29.59
N LYS A 168 33.40 10.87 28.52
CA LYS A 168 33.94 10.73 27.13
C LYS A 168 35.35 10.16 26.89
N SER A 169 35.41 9.02 26.18
CA SER A 169 36.15 8.87 24.90
C SER A 169 36.05 7.44 24.35
N GLY A 170 35.75 7.30 23.04
CA GLY A 170 36.00 6.07 22.29
C GLY A 170 34.76 5.30 21.82
N LYS A 171 33.94 5.88 20.94
CA LYS A 171 32.91 5.15 20.20
C LYS A 171 33.58 4.27 19.13
N ILE A 172 33.66 2.97 19.38
CA ILE A 172 33.64 1.96 18.32
C ILE A 172 32.20 1.48 18.25
N GLY A 173 31.66 1.46 17.03
CA GLY A 173 30.23 1.35 16.75
C GLY A 173 29.55 0.23 17.51
N ASP A 174 28.72 0.61 18.47
CA ASP A 174 27.72 -0.26 19.07
C ASP A 174 26.60 -0.41 18.03
N LEU A 175 26.70 -1.49 17.26
CA LEU A 175 25.75 -1.79 16.21
C LEU A 175 24.50 -2.37 16.86
N VAL A 176 23.57 -1.48 17.19
CA VAL A 176 22.26 -1.84 17.73
C VAL A 176 21.45 -2.49 16.61
N TYR A 177 21.48 -3.82 16.56
CA TYR A 177 20.65 -4.60 15.65
C TYR A 177 19.24 -4.75 16.22
N ASN A 178 18.27 -4.07 15.60
CA ASN A 178 16.84 -4.33 15.87
C ASN A 178 16.39 -5.50 15.00
N ILE A 179 16.36 -6.71 15.56
CA ILE A 179 15.89 -7.91 14.87
C ILE A 179 14.46 -8.19 15.29
N ASN A 180 13.53 -8.13 14.35
CA ASN A 180 12.13 -8.50 14.57
C ASN A 180 11.94 -9.94 14.12
N ILE A 181 11.80 -10.87 15.08
CA ILE A 181 11.72 -12.30 14.81
C ILE A 181 10.27 -12.74 14.89
N HIS A 182 9.69 -13.11 13.75
CA HIS A 182 8.40 -13.79 13.70
C HIS A 182 8.63 -15.26 14.03
N LEU A 183 8.13 -15.70 15.19
CA LEU A 183 8.23 -17.09 15.61
C LEU A 183 7.31 -17.95 14.74
N PRO A 184 7.76 -19.13 14.27
CA PRO A 184 6.88 -20.06 13.59
C PRO A 184 5.84 -20.60 14.57
N GLU A 185 4.66 -20.95 14.07
CA GLU A 185 3.50 -21.49 14.82
C GLU A 185 3.77 -22.87 15.49
N SER A 186 5.01 -23.36 15.41
CA SER A 186 5.44 -24.63 15.99
C SER A 186 5.67 -24.49 17.50
N ARG A 187 4.95 -25.28 18.29
CA ARG A 187 5.08 -25.34 19.75
C ARG A 187 6.20 -26.26 20.25
N ASP A 188 7.14 -26.65 19.39
CA ASP A 188 8.23 -27.58 19.74
C ASP A 188 9.36 -26.87 20.53
N PRO A 189 9.60 -27.24 21.81
CA PRO A 189 10.67 -26.67 22.63
C PRO A 189 12.07 -26.84 22.02
N ALA A 190 12.30 -27.85 21.19
CA ALA A 190 13.62 -28.10 20.58
C ALA A 190 13.96 -27.03 19.52
N VAL A 191 12.95 -26.53 18.78
CA VAL A 191 13.13 -25.52 17.72
C VAL A 191 13.48 -24.17 18.32
N TYR A 192 12.83 -23.78 19.42
CA TYR A 192 13.15 -22.55 20.14
C TYR A 192 14.57 -22.57 20.70
N ASN A 193 14.99 -23.68 21.30
CA ASN A 193 16.35 -23.82 21.84
C ASN A 193 17.42 -23.72 20.74
N ALA A 194 17.18 -24.29 19.56
CA ALA A 194 18.09 -24.17 18.42
C ALA A 194 18.16 -22.72 17.90
N LEU A 195 17.04 -22.01 17.86
CA LEU A 195 16.96 -20.61 17.44
C LEU A 195 17.76 -19.70 18.39
N PHE A 196 17.56 -19.83 19.70
CA PHE A 196 18.29 -19.02 20.69
C PHE A 196 19.79 -19.34 20.74
N LYS A 197 20.16 -20.61 20.52
CA LYS A 197 21.57 -21.00 20.40
C LYS A 197 22.22 -20.34 19.18
N SER A 198 21.55 -20.36 18.03
CA SER A 198 22.02 -19.73 16.79
C SER A 198 22.16 -18.21 16.93
N LEU A 199 21.17 -17.54 17.56
CA LEU A 199 21.24 -16.10 17.84
C LEU A 199 22.41 -15.74 18.76
N LYS A 200 22.67 -16.56 19.78
CA LYS A 200 23.78 -16.35 20.71
C LYS A 200 25.15 -16.55 20.04
N GLU A 201 25.27 -17.48 19.10
CA GLU A 201 26.52 -17.72 18.35
C GLU A 201 26.81 -16.64 17.28
N HIS A 202 25.78 -15.95 16.77
CA HIS A 202 25.93 -14.95 15.71
C HIS A 202 25.87 -13.49 16.15
N LEU A 203 25.30 -13.19 17.33
CA LEU A 203 25.23 -11.83 17.90
C LEU A 203 26.13 -11.63 19.14
N GLY A 204 26.90 -12.65 19.53
CA GLY A 204 27.83 -12.62 20.66
C GLY A 204 29.29 -12.64 20.22
#